data_AF-A0A916I691-F1
#
_entry.id   AF-A0A916I691-F1
#
_cell.length_a   1.000
_cell.length_b   1.000
_cell.length_c   1.000
_cell.angle_alpha   90.00
_cell.angle_beta   90.00
_cell.angle_gamma   90.00
#
_symmetry.space_group_name_H-M   'P 1'
#
loop_
_entity.id
_entity.type
_entity.pdbx_description
1 polymer ?
#
loop_
_entity_poly.entity_id
_entity_poly.type
_entity_poly.pdbx_seq_one_letter_code
_entity_poly.pdbx_strand_id
1 'polypeptide(L)'
;MNNLEEEFTEAMLYRFTDEIPRAIHYRPTRLIEMIHQHGALETVKRLKDQYPDHNSQGYRELFLCERLDLSLEALMLDEKYRTLVDDDLQKWACEGLPDCSWPLSKKRSTRQTTKTLRDKGVDSRKIGKRNAKKIVTRKV
;
A
#
# COMPACT_ATOMS: atom_id res chain seq x y z
N MET A 1 7.04 9.05 -29.09
CA MET A 1 6.26 8.77 -27.86
C MET A 1 5.79 10.09 -27.28
N ASN A 2 4.58 10.15 -26.73
CA ASN A 2 4.09 11.31 -26.01
C ASN A 2 4.78 11.34 -24.64
N ASN A 3 5.43 12.46 -24.31
CA ASN A 3 6.17 12.65 -23.04
C ASN A 3 5.34 12.25 -21.79
N LEU A 4 4.02 12.42 -21.88
CA LEU A 4 3.06 12.09 -20.82
C LEU A 4 2.88 10.57 -20.59
N GLU A 5 2.98 9.74 -21.64
CA GLU A 5 2.89 8.28 -21.52
C GLU A 5 4.14 7.68 -20.86
N GLU A 6 5.31 8.24 -21.17
CA GLU A 6 6.57 7.90 -20.51
C GLU A 6 6.51 8.29 -19.03
N GLU A 7 6.10 9.52 -18.71
CA GLU A 7 5.89 9.96 -17.33
C GLU A 7 4.86 9.10 -16.57
N PHE A 8 3.81 8.63 -17.23
CA PHE A 8 2.84 7.70 -16.66
C PHE A 8 3.47 6.35 -16.36
N THR A 9 4.26 5.82 -17.30
CA THR A 9 4.97 4.56 -17.16
C THR A 9 5.99 4.61 -16.01
N GLU A 10 6.76 5.69 -15.93
CA GLU A 10 7.71 5.92 -14.83
C GLU A 10 7.02 6.04 -13.47
N ALA A 11 5.93 6.82 -13.40
CA ALA A 11 5.16 6.97 -12.16
C ALA A 11 4.57 5.63 -11.70
N MET A 12 4.08 4.82 -12.64
CA MET A 12 3.55 3.50 -12.37
C MET A 12 4.64 2.54 -11.87
N LEU A 13 5.80 2.50 -12.55
CA LEU A 13 6.94 1.69 -12.12
C LEU A 13 7.43 2.10 -10.74
N TYR A 14 7.61 3.40 -10.48
CA TYR A 14 8.03 3.92 -9.17
C TYR A 14 7.12 3.45 -8.04
N ARG A 15 5.80 3.47 -8.23
CA ARG A 15 4.86 2.96 -7.22
C ARG A 15 5.02 1.47 -6.97
N PHE A 16 5.18 0.67 -8.02
CA PHE A 16 5.26 -0.77 -7.93
C PHE A 16 6.61 -1.30 -7.43
N THR A 17 7.71 -0.59 -7.72
CA THR A 17 9.06 -0.97 -7.29
C THR A 17 9.41 -0.44 -5.91
N ASP A 18 8.91 0.75 -5.55
CA ASP A 18 9.31 1.44 -4.32
C ASP A 18 8.17 1.62 -3.32
N GLU A 19 7.06 2.25 -3.70
CA GLU A 19 6.02 2.61 -2.73
C GLU A 19 5.31 1.39 -2.14
N ILE A 20 4.85 0.45 -2.98
CA ILE A 20 4.12 -0.75 -2.55
C ILE A 20 5.00 -1.67 -1.68
N PRO A 21 6.24 -2.00 -2.07
CA PRO A 21 7.10 -2.83 -1.24
C PRO A 21 7.44 -2.20 0.11
N ARG A 22 7.51 -0.87 0.18
CA ARG A 22 7.70 -0.13 1.45
C ARG A 22 6.43 -0.07 2.29
N ALA A 23 5.26 0.00 1.65
CA ALA A 23 3.98 0.14 2.33
C ALA A 23 3.43 -1.18 2.88
N ILE A 24 3.52 -2.27 2.09
CA ILE A 24 2.82 -3.53 2.37
C ILE A 24 3.68 -4.78 2.22
N HIS A 25 5.01 -4.64 2.01
CA HIS A 25 5.94 -5.76 1.82
C HIS A 25 5.59 -6.74 0.68
N TYR A 26 4.71 -6.34 -0.23
CA TYR A 26 4.35 -7.07 -1.44
C TYR A 26 5.15 -6.54 -2.64
N ARG A 27 5.52 -7.43 -3.57
CA ARG A 27 6.20 -7.05 -4.82
C ARG A 27 5.41 -7.58 -6.01
N PRO A 28 4.76 -6.71 -6.81
CA PRO A 28 3.98 -7.12 -7.97
C PRO A 28 4.88 -7.39 -9.18
N THR A 29 5.75 -8.41 -9.09
CA THR A 29 6.77 -8.71 -10.12
C THR A 29 6.18 -8.92 -11.50
N ARG A 30 5.05 -9.64 -11.60
CA ARG A 30 4.39 -9.91 -12.87
C ARG A 30 3.86 -8.64 -13.55
N LEU A 31 3.33 -7.72 -12.75
CA LEU A 31 2.84 -6.43 -13.24
C LEU A 31 4.00 -5.58 -13.77
N ILE A 32 5.11 -5.53 -13.03
CA ILE A 32 6.33 -4.81 -13.42
C ILE A 32 6.88 -5.36 -14.75
N GLU A 33 6.94 -6.69 -14.90
CA GLU A 33 7.33 -7.34 -16.16
C GLU A 33 6.42 -6.92 -17.33
N MET A 34 5.10 -6.93 -17.12
CA MET A 34 4.13 -6.53 -18.16
C MET A 34 4.36 -5.08 -18.60
N ILE A 35 4.59 -4.17 -17.64
CA ILE A 35 4.85 -2.76 -17.93
C ILE A 35 6.14 -2.61 -18.74
N HIS A 36 7.21 -3.34 -18.41
CA HIS A 36 8.45 -3.31 -19.20
C HIS A 36 8.28 -3.87 -20.61
N GLN A 37 7.41 -4.88 -20.80
CA GLN A 37 7.22 -5.53 -22.09
C GLN A 37 6.27 -4.78 -23.01
N HIS A 38 5.25 -4.13 -22.46
CA HIS A 38 4.12 -3.59 -23.22
C HIS A 38 3.86 -2.10 -22.98
N GLY A 39 4.46 -1.51 -21.96
CA GLY A 39 4.14 -0.16 -21.49
C GLY A 39 2.95 -0.15 -20.52
N ALA A 40 2.80 0.95 -19.81
CA ALA A 40 1.79 1.07 -18.76
C ALA A 40 0.35 1.04 -19.33
N LEU A 41 0.07 1.80 -20.38
CA LEU A 41 -1.29 1.91 -20.94
C LEU A 41 -1.81 0.57 -21.48
N GLU A 42 -0.98 -0.12 -22.28
CA GLU A 42 -1.30 -1.43 -22.83
C GLU A 42 -1.45 -2.48 -21.72
N THR A 43 -0.66 -2.40 -20.66
CA THR A 43 -0.80 -3.26 -19.49
C THR A 43 -2.15 -3.09 -18.81
N VAL A 44 -2.61 -1.84 -18.64
CA VAL A 44 -3.95 -1.57 -18.08
C VAL A 44 -5.04 -2.17 -18.97
N LYS A 45 -4.98 -1.96 -20.29
CA LYS A 45 -5.97 -2.52 -21.23
C LYS A 45 -6.08 -4.04 -21.07
N ARG A 46 -4.93 -4.71 -21.02
CA ARG A 46 -4.87 -6.16 -20.80
C ARG A 46 -5.44 -6.59 -19.46
N LEU A 47 -5.19 -5.84 -18.39
CA LEU A 47 -5.73 -6.15 -17.07
C LEU A 47 -7.25 -5.98 -17.02
N LYS A 48 -7.79 -4.94 -17.66
CA LYS A 48 -9.24 -4.77 -17.78
C LYS A 48 -9.88 -5.95 -18.53
N ASP A 49 -9.27 -6.40 -19.61
CA ASP A 49 -9.80 -7.51 -20.40
C ASP A 49 -9.68 -8.85 -19.67
N GLN A 50 -8.60 -9.05 -18.90
CA GLN A 50 -8.37 -10.28 -18.14
C GLN A 50 -9.16 -10.35 -16.84
N TYR A 51 -9.34 -9.20 -16.18
CA TYR A 51 -9.92 -9.06 -14.84
C TYR A 51 -10.93 -7.90 -14.80
N PRO A 52 -12.07 -8.01 -15.50
CA PRO A 52 -13.07 -6.95 -15.56
C PRO A 52 -13.62 -6.59 -14.17
N ASP A 53 -13.72 -7.57 -13.27
CA ASP A 53 -14.27 -7.38 -11.91
C ASP A 53 -13.21 -7.03 -10.85
N HIS A 54 -12.02 -6.56 -11.25
CA HIS A 54 -10.90 -6.22 -10.36
C HIS A 54 -10.44 -7.37 -9.44
N ASN A 55 -10.63 -8.62 -9.84
CA ASN A 55 -10.31 -9.79 -9.02
C ASN A 55 -8.84 -10.26 -9.14
N SER A 56 -7.95 -9.40 -9.66
CA SER A 56 -6.52 -9.72 -9.77
C SER A 56 -5.88 -9.91 -8.39
N GLN A 57 -4.89 -10.80 -8.29
CA GLN A 57 -4.21 -11.07 -7.03
C GLN A 57 -3.56 -9.81 -6.44
N GLY A 58 -2.92 -9.00 -7.28
CA GLY A 58 -2.27 -7.75 -6.84
C GLY A 58 -3.28 -6.73 -6.31
N TYR A 59 -4.44 -6.60 -6.98
CA TYR A 59 -5.52 -5.75 -6.49
C TYR A 59 -6.05 -6.23 -5.14
N ARG A 60 -6.30 -7.54 -5.00
CA ARG A 60 -6.81 -8.11 -3.75
C ARG A 60 -5.84 -7.90 -2.58
N GLU A 61 -4.53 -8.00 -2.82
CA GLU A 61 -3.52 -7.73 -1.79
C GLU A 61 -3.56 -6.26 -1.34
N LEU A 62 -3.63 -5.32 -2.29
CA LEU A 62 -3.78 -3.90 -1.99
C LEU A 62 -5.08 -3.59 -1.24
N PHE A 63 -6.17 -4.25 -1.62
CA PHE A 63 -7.47 -4.15 -0.94
C PHE A 63 -7.37 -4.61 0.52
N LEU A 64 -6.79 -5.79 0.77
CA LEU A 64 -6.64 -6.35 2.12
C LEU A 64 -5.72 -5.51 3.02
N CYS A 65 -4.75 -4.82 2.42
CA CYS A 65 -3.87 -3.91 3.14
C CYS A 65 -4.41 -2.48 3.25
N GLU A 66 -5.63 -2.19 2.78
CA GLU A 66 -6.22 -0.85 2.76
C GLU A 66 -5.35 0.18 1.99
N ARG A 67 -4.58 -0.29 1.00
CA ARG A 67 -3.66 0.51 0.17
C ARG A 67 -4.05 0.56 -1.31
N LEU A 68 -5.36 0.61 -1.59
CA LEU A 68 -5.88 0.85 -2.95
C LEU A 68 -5.45 2.21 -3.53
N ASP A 69 -4.95 3.13 -2.71
CA ASP A 69 -4.33 4.38 -3.16
C ASP A 69 -3.10 4.16 -4.04
N LEU A 70 -2.40 3.03 -3.85
CA LEU A 70 -1.22 2.66 -4.64
C LEU A 70 -1.56 1.83 -5.88
N SER A 71 -2.84 1.54 -6.09
CA SER A 71 -3.31 0.80 -7.25
C SER A 71 -3.11 1.58 -8.57
N LEU A 72 -3.18 0.87 -9.68
CA LEU A 72 -3.19 1.49 -11.00
C LEU A 72 -4.50 2.23 -11.27
N GLU A 73 -5.61 1.74 -10.71
CA GLU A 73 -6.93 2.36 -10.81
C GLU A 73 -6.89 3.76 -10.23
N ALA A 74 -6.28 3.91 -9.06
CA ALA A 74 -6.08 5.21 -8.45
C ALA A 74 -5.22 6.12 -9.35
N LEU A 75 -4.10 5.62 -9.88
CA LEU A 75 -3.18 6.40 -10.74
C LEU A 75 -3.86 6.91 -12.02
N MET A 76 -4.74 6.12 -12.63
CA MET A 76 -5.46 6.52 -13.84
C MET A 76 -6.48 7.64 -13.60
N LEU A 77 -7.06 7.71 -12.40
CA LEU A 77 -8.00 8.76 -12.02
C LEU A 77 -7.31 10.08 -11.66
N ASP A 78 -5.98 10.12 -11.65
CA ASP A 78 -5.24 11.37 -11.46
C ASP A 78 -5.50 12.32 -12.64
N GLU A 79 -5.84 13.58 -12.33
CA GLU A 79 -6.14 14.62 -13.31
C GLU A 79 -5.02 14.79 -14.35
N LYS A 80 -3.77 14.54 -13.94
CA LYS A 80 -2.61 14.61 -14.83
C LYS A 80 -2.65 13.60 -15.98
N TYR A 81 -3.15 12.40 -15.72
CA TYR A 81 -3.15 11.29 -16.69
C TYR A 81 -4.51 11.05 -17.35
N ARG A 82 -5.53 11.81 -16.93
CA ARG A 82 -6.90 11.67 -17.43
C ARG A 82 -7.02 11.82 -18.95
N THR A 83 -6.19 12.64 -19.58
CA THR A 83 -6.16 12.83 -21.03
C THR A 83 -5.52 11.65 -21.79
N LEU A 84 -4.76 10.80 -21.09
CA LEU A 84 -4.11 9.62 -21.66
C LEU A 84 -5.02 8.40 -21.67
N VAL A 85 -5.96 8.34 -20.72
CA VAL A 85 -6.79 7.16 -20.45
C VAL A 85 -8.18 7.35 -21.03
N ASP A 86 -8.63 6.40 -21.84
CA ASP A 86 -9.97 6.40 -22.44
C ASP A 86 -11.08 6.42 -21.36
N ASP A 87 -12.24 7.01 -21.68
CA ASP A 87 -13.37 7.10 -20.75
C ASP A 87 -13.83 5.74 -20.22
N ASP A 88 -13.73 4.68 -21.04
CA ASP A 88 -14.09 3.32 -20.64
C ASP A 88 -13.11 2.74 -19.59
N LEU A 89 -11.84 3.09 -19.70
CA LEU A 89 -10.83 2.72 -18.70
C LEU A 89 -11.00 3.53 -17.41
N GLN A 90 -11.37 4.81 -17.51
CA GLN A 90 -11.70 5.64 -16.33
C GLN A 90 -12.92 5.09 -15.58
N LYS A 91 -13.97 4.66 -16.30
CA LYS A 91 -15.14 4.02 -15.68
C LYS A 91 -14.78 2.74 -14.97
N TRP A 92 -14.02 1.87 -15.63
CA TRP A 92 -13.51 0.64 -15.03
C TRP A 92 -12.69 0.93 -13.77
N ALA A 93 -11.76 1.88 -13.82
CA ALA A 93 -10.98 2.31 -12.66
C ALA A 93 -11.84 2.83 -11.50
N CYS A 94 -12.92 3.54 -11.84
CA CYS A 94 -13.87 4.11 -10.91
C CYS A 94 -14.73 3.05 -10.22
N GLU A 95 -15.16 2.02 -10.94
CA GLU A 95 -15.92 0.87 -10.41
C GLU A 95 -15.06 0.03 -9.45
N GLY A 96 -13.77 -0.09 -9.73
CA GLY A 96 -12.80 -0.78 -8.87
C GLY A 96 -12.42 -0.03 -7.59
N LEU A 97 -12.88 1.20 -7.38
CA LEU A 97 -12.58 1.96 -6.17
C LEU A 97 -13.86 2.22 -5.37
N PRO A 98 -13.88 1.92 -4.05
CA PRO A 98 -15.08 2.06 -3.24
C PRO A 98 -15.57 3.51 -3.11
N ASP A 99 -14.64 4.48 -3.21
CA ASP A 99 -14.95 5.91 -3.23
C ASP A 99 -14.43 6.53 -4.55
N CYS A 100 -15.36 6.84 -5.45
CA CYS A 100 -15.08 7.48 -6.74
C CYS A 100 -14.51 8.91 -6.62
N SER A 101 -14.42 9.45 -5.40
CA SER A 101 -13.99 10.83 -5.12
C SER A 101 -12.48 10.94 -4.84
N TRP A 102 -11.65 10.13 -5.48
CA TRP A 102 -10.22 10.06 -5.20
C TRP A 102 -9.41 10.99 -6.11
N PRO A 103 -8.93 12.16 -5.63
CA PRO A 103 -7.77 12.81 -6.23
C PRO A 103 -6.50 12.37 -5.50
N LEU A 104 -5.53 11.85 -6.26
CA LEU A 104 -4.18 11.51 -5.76
C LEU A 104 -3.29 12.72 -5.44
N SER A 105 -3.83 13.95 -5.48
CA SER A 105 -3.11 15.15 -5.06
C SER A 105 -3.43 15.53 -3.61
N LYS A 106 -3.09 14.66 -2.66
CA LYS A 106 -2.81 15.10 -1.28
C LYS A 106 -1.61 14.32 -0.77
N LYS A 107 -0.42 14.95 -0.84
CA LYS A 107 0.76 14.53 -0.08
C LYS A 107 0.32 14.31 1.38
N ARG A 108 0.07 13.07 1.78
CA ARG A 108 -0.15 12.77 3.20
C ARG A 108 1.21 12.80 3.88
N SER A 109 1.52 14.00 4.38
CA SER A 109 2.34 14.25 5.55
C SER A 109 2.33 13.03 6.48
N THR A 110 3.53 12.66 6.93
CA THR A 110 3.81 11.74 8.03
C THR A 110 2.72 11.71 9.10
N ARG A 111 2.30 10.48 9.48
CA ARG A 111 1.69 10.01 10.75
C ARG A 111 0.49 9.10 10.49
N GLN A 112 0.73 7.79 10.54
CA GLN A 112 -0.15 6.92 11.30
C GLN A 112 0.67 6.36 12.46
N THR A 113 0.50 7.06 13.58
CA THR A 113 0.92 6.64 14.91
C THR A 113 0.25 5.30 15.21
N THR A 114 1.05 4.38 15.72
CA THR A 114 0.65 3.14 16.38
C THR A 114 -0.58 3.34 17.26
N LYS A 115 -1.76 2.90 16.80
CA LYS A 115 -2.89 2.68 17.70
C LYS A 115 -2.75 1.29 18.28
N THR A 116 -2.18 1.29 19.47
CA THR A 116 -1.94 0.18 20.38
C THR A 116 -3.16 -0.75 20.55
N LEU A 117 -3.05 -2.00 20.09
CA LEU A 117 -3.70 -3.14 20.75
C LEU A 117 -2.93 -3.44 22.04
N ARG A 118 -3.14 -2.60 23.06
CA ARG A 118 -2.65 -2.85 24.41
C ARG A 118 -3.67 -2.32 25.42
N ASP A 119 -4.87 -2.88 25.37
CA ASP A 119 -5.88 -2.70 26.40
C ASP A 119 -6.70 -3.99 26.57
N LYS A 120 -6.02 -5.05 27.04
CA LYS A 120 -6.58 -6.07 27.94
C LYS A 120 -5.48 -6.42 28.94
N GLY A 121 -5.69 -6.01 30.18
CA GLY A 121 -4.67 -5.92 31.22
C GLY A 121 -4.02 -7.23 31.63
N VAL A 122 -2.71 -7.15 31.87
CA VAL A 122 -1.98 -8.05 32.75
C VAL A 122 -1.37 -7.16 33.84
N ASP A 123 -1.96 -7.22 35.04
CA ASP A 123 -1.56 -6.42 36.21
C ASP A 123 -0.29 -6.99 36.83
N SER A 124 0.87 -6.46 36.43
CA SER A 124 2.17 -6.80 37.01
C SER A 124 2.47 -5.95 38.24
N ARG A 125 1.64 -6.05 39.29
CA ARG A 125 1.94 -5.51 40.63
C ARG A 125 1.91 -6.58 41.70
N LYS A 126 3.05 -7.27 41.85
CA LYS A 126 3.54 -7.84 43.13
C LYS A 126 5.00 -8.30 42.99
N ILE A 127 5.92 -7.34 42.81
CA ILE A 127 7.33 -7.58 43.15
C ILE A 127 7.45 -7.45 44.66
N GLY A 128 7.37 -8.59 45.33
CA GLY A 128 7.60 -8.76 46.76
C GLY A 128 9.03 -8.42 47.13
N LYS A 129 9.16 -7.54 48.11
CA LYS A 129 10.39 -6.99 48.68
C LYS A 129 11.14 -8.03 49.54
N ARG A 130 12.48 -7.99 49.45
CA ARG A 130 13.48 -8.14 50.53
C ARG A 130 13.57 -9.48 51.27
N ASN A 131 14.73 -10.13 51.15
CA ASN A 131 15.42 -10.65 52.32
C ASN A 131 16.94 -10.50 52.15
N ALA A 132 17.44 -9.34 52.59
CA ALA A 132 18.82 -9.20 53.02
C ALA A 132 18.83 -9.47 54.53
N LYS A 133 19.39 -10.61 54.96
CA LYS A 133 19.79 -10.81 56.36
C LYS A 133 21.30 -10.87 56.44
N LYS A 134 21.77 -9.89 57.19
CA LYS A 134 23.12 -9.50 57.60
C LYS A 134 24.02 -10.67 58.03
N ILE A 135 25.28 -10.54 57.64
CA ILE A 135 26.46 -11.07 58.31
C ILE A 135 26.55 -10.45 59.73
N VAL A 136 26.94 -11.22 60.75
CA VAL A 136 27.92 -10.86 61.81
C VAL A 136 28.13 -12.04 62.78
N THR A 137 29.37 -12.11 63.26
CA THR A 137 30.17 -13.11 63.96
C THR A 137 29.95 -13.29 65.47
N ARG A 138 30.37 -14.45 66.02
CA ARG A 138 31.10 -14.71 67.31
C ARG A 138 30.98 -16.21 67.66
N LYS A 139 32.04 -17.03 67.71
CA LYS A 139 33.13 -17.17 68.72
C LYS A 139 32.60 -17.45 70.13
N VAL A 140 32.64 -18.72 70.56
CA VAL A 140 33.27 -19.27 71.78
C VAL A 140 33.56 -20.74 71.51
#